data_AF-A0A9Q4F3Y8-F1
#
_entry.id   AF-A0A9Q4F3Y8-F1
#
_cell.length_a   1.000
_cell.length_b   1.000
_cell.length_c   1.000
_cell.angle_alpha   90.00
_cell.angle_beta   90.00
_cell.angle_gamma   90.00
#
_symmetry.space_group_name_H-M   'P 1'
#
loop_
_entity.id
_entity.type
_entity.pdbx_description
1 polymer ?
#
loop_
_entity_poly.entity_id
_entity_poly.type
_entity_poly.pdbx_seq_one_letter_code
_entity_poly.pdbx_strand_id
1 'polypeptide(L)' 'MGLNFWEVEELDLDVYLFMARESVIYFNSQTESGREYLENCWRMTQTKPDRQQLREKFGKKGGE' A
#
# COMPACT_ATOMS: atom_id res chain seq x y z
N MET A 1 -4.34 12.79 17.13
CA MET A 1 -5.66 13.37 17.48
C MET A 1 -6.66 12.74 16.53
N GLY A 2 -7.76 12.20 17.03
CA GLY A 2 -8.77 11.49 16.23
C GLY A 2 -10.14 12.12 16.41
N LEU A 3 -11.07 11.79 15.51
CA LEU A 3 -12.46 12.26 15.57
C LEU A 3 -13.29 11.35 16.49
N ASN A 4 -14.27 11.93 17.17
CA ASN A 4 -15.29 11.18 17.89
C ASN A 4 -16.41 10.72 16.93
N PHE A 5 -17.32 9.86 17.41
CA PHE A 5 -18.36 9.28 16.56
C PHE A 5 -19.28 10.33 15.91
N TRP A 6 -19.63 11.39 16.62
CA TRP A 6 -20.51 12.45 16.10
C TRP A 6 -19.81 13.27 15.01
N GLU A 7 -18.54 13.60 15.23
CA GLU A 7 -17.72 14.30 14.21
C GLU A 7 -17.55 13.45 12.95
N VAL A 8 -17.53 12.12 13.07
CA VAL A 8 -17.47 11.20 11.92
C VAL A 8 -18.79 11.17 11.15
N GLU A 9 -19.93 11.21 11.83
CA GLU A 9 -21.25 11.24 11.18
C GLU A 9 -21.51 12.54 10.39
N GLU A 10 -20.86 13.63 10.77
CA GLU A 10 -20.95 14.92 10.09
C GLU A 10 -20.03 15.06 8.88
N LEU A 11 -19.16 14.07 8.61
CA LEU A 11 -18.24 14.13 7.47
C LEU A 11 -18.98 13.92 6.14
N ASP A 12 -18.55 14.66 5.13
CA ASP A 12 -18.86 14.33 3.75
C ASP A 12 -18.30 12.93 3.41
N LEU A 13 -19.05 12.19 2.59
CA LEU A 13 -18.75 10.79 2.29
C LEU A 13 -17.35 10.60 1.69
N ASP A 14 -16.91 11.50 0.82
CA ASP A 14 -15.59 11.46 0.20
C ASP A 14 -14.48 11.72 1.21
N VAL A 15 -14.67 12.65 2.15
CA VAL A 15 -13.75 12.91 3.25
C VAL A 15 -13.66 11.70 4.17
N TYR A 16 -14.79 11.11 4.53
CA TYR A 16 -14.82 9.88 5.34
C TYR A 16 -14.04 8.75 4.67
N LEU A 17 -14.30 8.48 3.38
CA LEU A 17 -13.63 7.42 2.64
C LEU A 17 -12.12 7.67 2.48
N PHE A 18 -11.73 8.94 2.29
CA PHE A 18 -10.32 9.33 2.28
C PHE A 18 -9.66 9.04 3.64
N MET A 19 -10.23 9.54 4.74
CA MET A 19 -9.69 9.34 6.08
C MET A 19 -9.64 7.85 6.48
N ALA A 20 -10.67 7.08 6.11
CA ALA A 20 -10.69 5.63 6.35
C ALA A 20 -9.50 4.94 5.66
N ARG A 21 -9.26 5.24 4.38
CA ARG A 21 -8.10 4.72 3.63
C ARG A 21 -6.78 5.11 4.30
N GLU A 22 -6.60 6.39 4.59
CA GLU A 22 -5.35 6.90 5.18
C GLU A 22 -5.09 6.28 6.56
N SER A 23 -6.15 6.03 7.35
CA SER A 23 -6.01 5.38 8.65
C SER A 23 -5.46 3.94 8.51
N VAL A 24 -5.94 3.16 7.55
CA VAL A 24 -5.46 1.80 7.29
C VAL A 24 -3.99 1.80 6.89
N ILE A 25 -3.58 2.75 6.04
CA ILE A 25 -2.18 2.91 5.63
C ILE A 25 -1.33 3.30 6.83
N TYR A 26 -1.74 4.32 7.59
CA TYR A 26 -1.01 4.84 8.74
C TYR A 26 -0.79 3.77 9.82
N PHE A 27 -1.82 2.99 10.15
CA PHE A 27 -1.68 1.94 11.17
C PHE A 27 -0.77 0.81 10.70
N ASN A 28 -0.89 0.40 9.44
CA ASN A 28 0.00 -0.63 8.89
C ASN A 28 1.45 -0.14 8.74
N SER A 29 1.69 1.16 8.49
CA SER A 29 3.07 1.66 8.35
C SER A 29 3.89 1.61 9.63
N GLN A 30 3.26 1.53 10.81
CA GLN A 30 3.97 1.57 12.09
C GLN A 30 4.79 0.31 12.36
N THR A 31 4.29 -0.85 11.93
CA THR A 31 4.91 -2.15 12.22
C THR A 31 5.65 -2.71 11.01
N GLU A 32 6.60 -3.61 11.23
CA GLU A 32 7.32 -4.29 10.14
C GLU A 32 6.37 -5.18 9.32
N SER A 33 5.56 -5.99 9.99
CA SER A 33 4.56 -6.85 9.34
C SER A 33 3.49 -6.05 8.58
N GLY A 34 3.07 -4.90 9.10
CA GLY A 34 2.14 -4.01 8.41
C GLY A 34 2.76 -3.34 7.17
N ARG A 35 4.06 -2.98 7.22
CA ARG A 35 4.79 -2.50 6.03
C ARG A 35 4.89 -3.58 4.96
N GLU A 36 5.17 -4.82 5.35
CA GLU A 36 5.16 -5.98 4.45
C GLU A 36 3.77 -6.19 3.82
N TYR A 37 2.69 -6.04 4.59
CA TYR A 37 1.33 -6.10 4.07
C TYR A 37 1.09 -5.04 2.99
N LEU A 38 1.47 -3.78 3.24
CA LEU A 38 1.32 -2.69 2.27
C LEU A 38 2.15 -2.92 1.00
N GLU A 39 3.38 -3.40 1.13
CA GLU A 39 4.23 -3.77 -0.01
C GLU A 39 3.58 -4.88 -0.85
N ASN A 40 3.01 -5.89 -0.20
CA ASN A 40 2.28 -6.95 -0.89
C ASN A 40 1.04 -6.42 -1.62
N CYS A 41 0.26 -5.54 -1.01
CA CYS A 41 -0.85 -4.86 -1.70
C CYS A 41 -0.37 -4.13 -2.95
N TRP A 42 0.70 -3.34 -2.84
CA TRP A 42 1.29 -2.65 -4.00
C TRP A 42 1.74 -3.64 -5.08
N ARG A 43 2.45 -4.70 -4.70
CA ARG A 43 2.91 -5.75 -5.62
C ARG A 43 1.75 -6.43 -6.36
N MET A 44 0.63 -6.67 -5.67
CA MET A 44 -0.56 -7.30 -6.27
C MET A 44 -1.31 -6.39 -7.25
N THR A 45 -1.19 -5.06 -7.10
CA THR A 45 -1.79 -4.11 -8.05
C THR A 45 -1.01 -3.98 -9.36
N GLN A 46 0.24 -4.48 -9.40
CA GLN A 46 1.04 -4.47 -10.62
C GLN A 46 0.45 -5.41 -11.68
N THR A 47 0.03 -4.87 -12.82
CA THR A 47 -0.50 -5.64 -13.95
C THR A 47 0.53 -5.93 -15.04
N LYS A 48 1.69 -5.25 -14.98
CA LYS A 48 2.79 -5.42 -15.93
C LYS A 48 4.05 -5.88 -15.20
N PRO A 49 4.83 -6.78 -15.82
CA PRO A 49 6.08 -7.23 -15.22
C PRO A 49 7.11 -6.10 -15.22
N ASP A 50 7.83 -5.94 -14.11
CA ASP A 50 9.01 -5.08 -14.05
C ASP A 50 10.18 -5.75 -14.79
N ARG A 51 10.28 -5.45 -16.09
CA ARG A 51 11.27 -6.04 -16.98
C ARG A 51 12.69 -5.66 -16.62
N GLN A 52 12.90 -4.49 -16.02
CA GLN A 52 14.23 -4.04 -15.61
C GLN A 52 14.73 -4.89 -14.44
N GLN A 53 13.94 -4.98 -13.36
CA GLN A 53 14.30 -5.82 -12.22
C GLN A 53 14.43 -7.30 -12.60
N LEU A 54 13.57 -7.81 -13.49
CA LEU A 54 13.69 -9.17 -14.00
C LEU A 54 15.01 -9.39 -14.76
N ARG A 55 15.45 -8.43 -15.58
CA ARG A 55 16.73 -8.52 -16.30
C ARG A 55 17.93 -8.43 -15.36
N GLU A 56 17.87 -7.59 -14.32
CA GLU A 56 18.94 -7.51 -13.32
C GLU A 56 19.08 -8.82 -12.52
N LYS A 57 17.95 -9.42 -12.12
CA LYS A 57 17.92 -10.68 -11.34
C LYS A 57 18.26 -11.92 -12.16
N PHE A 58 17.76 -12.01 -13.40
CA PHE A 58 17.82 -13.25 -14.20
C PHE A 58 18.64 -13.13 -15.49
N GLY A 59 18.93 -11.93 -15.99
CA GLY A 59 19.55 -11.70 -17.29
C GLY A 59 21.04 -12.00 -17.37
N LYS A 60 21.72 -12.31 -16.25
CA LYS A 60 23.17 -12.59 -16.21
C LYS A 60 23.54 -14.08 -16.36
N LYS A 61 22.57 -14.99 -16.54
CA LYS A 61 22.81 -16.46 -16.61
C LYS A 61 22.87 -17.05 -18.03
N GLY A 62 22.97 -16.24 -19.09
CA GLY A 62 22.93 -16.71 -20.48
C GLY A 62 24.27 -16.64 -21.23
N GLY A 63 25.36 -17.12 -20.63
CA GLY A 63 26.68 -17.10 -21.27
C GLY A 63 27.57 -18.24 -20.78
N GLU A 64 27.17 -19.48 -21.07
CA GLU A 64 28.07 -20.62 -21.30
C GLU A 64 27.86 -21.09 -22.75
#